data_AF-A0A397DA56-F1
#
_entry.id   AF-A0A397DA56-F1
#
_cell.length_a   1.000
_cell.length_b   1.000
_cell.length_c   1.000
_cell.angle_alpha   90.00
_cell.angle_beta   90.00
_cell.angle_gamma   90.00
#
_symmetry.space_group_name_H-M   'P 1'
#
loop_
_entity.id
_entity.type
_entity.pdbx_description
1 polymer ?
#
loop_
_entity_poly.entity_id
_entity_poly.type
_entity_poly.pdbx_seq_one_letter_code
_entity_poly.pdbx_strand_id
1 'polypeptide(L)' 'VMVSFDGKMRVQMNRGDALEVRVSPFPLPSVCNLNENEDWFASVKSNLYWNQRKEIKPFHDVPT' A
#
# COMPACT_ATOMS: atom_id res chain seq x y z
N VAL A 1 2.58 -2.90 -24.95
CA VAL A 1 2.31 -2.92 -23.48
C VAL A 1 1.93 -1.50 -23.06
N MET A 2 1.14 -1.31 -22.00
CA MET A 2 0.84 0.04 -21.50
C MET A 2 1.64 0.31 -20.22
N VAL A 3 2.13 1.53 -20.08
CA VAL A 3 2.68 2.04 -18.82
C VAL A 3 1.82 3.20 -18.34
N SER A 4 1.78 3.41 -17.02
CA SER A 4 1.04 4.50 -16.37
C SER A 4 1.82 5.00 -15.17
N PHE A 5 1.67 6.29 -14.85
CA PHE A 5 2.34 6.98 -13.75
C PHE A 5 1.28 7.34 -12.70
N ASP A 6 1.39 6.82 -11.48
CA ASP A 6 0.36 6.94 -10.42
C ASP A 6 -1.06 6.56 -10.87
N GLY A 7 -1.16 5.54 -11.72
CA GLY A 7 -2.43 5.09 -12.32
C GLY A 7 -3.01 6.05 -13.38
N LYS A 8 -2.34 7.17 -13.64
CA LYS A 8 -2.68 8.18 -14.65
C LYS A 8 -1.73 8.09 -15.84
N MET A 9 -1.95 8.94 -16.86
CA MET A 9 -1.06 9.12 -18.02
C MET A 9 -0.64 7.80 -18.66
N ARG A 10 -1.61 7.11 -19.28
CA ARG A 10 -1.35 5.84 -19.97
C ARG A 10 -0.57 6.10 -21.27
N VAL A 11 0.57 5.45 -21.43
CA VAL A 11 1.42 5.52 -22.62
C VAL A 11 1.55 4.12 -23.23
N GLN A 12 1.36 4.01 -24.54
CA GLN A 12 1.56 2.78 -25.28
C GLN A 12 3.04 2.58 -25.58
N MET A 13 3.59 1.45 -25.16
CA MET A 13 4.93 0.98 -25.51
C MET A 13 4.87 -0.03 -26.65
N ASN A 14 5.74 0.20 -27.64
CA ASN A 14 5.96 -0.65 -28.81
C ASN A 14 7.23 -1.51 -28.65
N ARG A 15 7.47 -2.42 -29.60
CA ARG A 15 8.72 -3.19 -29.62
C ARG A 15 9.90 -2.25 -29.86
N GLY A 16 10.93 -2.37 -29.03
CA GLY A 16 12.13 -1.53 -29.08
C GLY A 16 12.12 -0.35 -28.10
N ASP A 17 10.97 -0.02 -27.51
CA ASP A 17 10.90 1.02 -26.47
C ASP A 17 11.47 0.50 -25.14
N ALA A 18 12.08 1.40 -24.37
CA ALA A 18 12.61 1.12 -23.03
C ALA A 18 12.04 2.11 -22.00
N LEU A 19 11.91 1.65 -20.76
CA LEU A 19 11.53 2.47 -19.61
C LEU A 19 12.73 2.65 -18.71
N GLU A 20 13.10 3.89 -18.43
CA GLU A 20 14.13 4.25 -17.47
C GLU A 20 13.50 5.04 -16.31
N VAL A 21 13.73 4.60 -15.08
CA VAL A 21 13.18 5.23 -13.87
C VAL A 21 14.33 5.75 -13.02
N ARG A 22 14.25 7.02 -12.63
CA ARG A 22 15.23 7.68 -11.75
C ARG A 22 14.52 8.36 -10.59
N VAL A 23 15.24 8.53 -9.48
CA VAL A 23 14.75 9.29 -8.33
C VAL A 23 14.72 10.77 -8.70
N SER A 24 13.57 11.43 -8.47
CA SER A 24 13.42 12.87 -8.66
C SER A 24 14.29 13.63 -7.64
N PRO A 25 14.96 14.73 -8.03
CA PRO A 25 15.61 15.63 -7.07
C PRO A 25 14.62 16.49 -6.27
N PHE A 26 13.32 16.43 -6.61
CA PHE A 26 12.25 17.17 -5.97
C PHE A 26 11.30 16.20 -5.26
N PRO A 27 11.58 15.81 -3.99
CA PRO A 27 10.68 14.96 -3.22
C PRO A 27 9.41 15.73 -2.84
N LEU A 28 8.29 15.01 -2.76
CA LEU A 28 7.05 15.56 -2.22
C LEU A 28 7.10 15.48 -0.69
N PRO A 29 7.05 16.60 0.06
CA PRO A 29 7.08 16.55 1.51
C PRO A 29 5.80 15.90 2.06
N SER A 30 5.95 14.91 2.93
CA SER A 30 4.84 14.29 3.64
C SER A 30 4.65 14.97 5.00
N VAL A 31 3.42 15.44 5.26
CA VAL A 31 3.05 15.99 6.57
C VAL A 31 2.61 14.84 7.47
N CYS A 32 3.30 14.67 8.59
CA CYS A 32 2.97 13.68 9.61
C CYS A 32 2.33 14.35 10.82
N ASN A 33 1.38 13.67 11.47
CA ASN A 33 0.83 14.08 12.74
C ASN A 33 1.80 13.78 13.89
N LEU A 34 2.44 12.61 13.90
CA LEU A 34 3.45 12.23 14.90
C LEU A 34 4.84 12.07 14.25
N ASN A 35 5.04 11.00 13.50
CA ASN A 35 6.21 10.76 12.66
C ASN A 35 5.87 9.76 11.55
N GLU A 36 6.75 9.64 10.55
CA GLU A 36 6.54 8.79 9.38
C GLU A 36 6.20 7.33 9.74
N ASN A 37 6.91 6.75 10.70
CA ASN A 37 6.73 5.36 11.08
C ASN A 37 5.40 5.15 11.81
N GLU A 38 5.11 5.97 12.82
CA GLU A 38 3.89 5.83 13.63
C GLU A 38 2.63 6.02 12.81
N ASP A 39 2.59 7.06 11.97
CA ASP A 39 1.43 7.34 11.12
C ASP A 39 1.25 6.25 10.06
N TRP A 40 2.35 5.73 9.50
CA TRP A 40 2.30 4.60 8.57
C TRP A 40 1.76 3.33 9.24
N PHE A 41 2.31 2.93 10.40
CA PHE A 41 1.84 1.74 11.12
C PHE A 41 0.37 1.85 11.54
N ALA A 42 -0.06 3.03 11.99
CA ALA A 42 -1.45 3.28 12.34
C ALA A 42 -2.37 3.12 11.11
N SER A 43 -1.99 3.72 9.97
CA SER A 43 -2.74 3.64 8.71
C SER A 43 -2.85 2.20 8.19
N VAL A 44 -1.76 1.43 8.22
CA VAL A 44 -1.78 0.03 7.73
C VAL A 44 -2.65 -0.85 8.63
N LYS A 45 -2.57 -0.68 9.96
CA LYS A 45 -3.40 -1.45 10.90
C LYS A 45 -4.89 -1.14 10.75
N SER A 46 -5.28 0.12 10.54
CA SER A 46 -6.69 0.51 10.47
C SER A 46 -7.32 0.21 9.10
N ASN A 47 -6.59 0.47 8.01
CA ASN A 47 -7.14 0.34 6.65
C ASN A 47 -7.06 -1.09 6.10
N LEU A 48 -6.03 -1.85 6.49
CA LEU A 48 -5.83 -3.23 6.00
C LEU A 48 -6.07 -4.30 7.07
N TYR A 49 -6.44 -3.90 8.30
CA TYR A 49 -6.59 -4.81 9.45
C TYR A 49 -5.34 -5.68 9.67
N TRP A 50 -4.17 -5.12 9.31
CA TRP A 50 -2.92 -5.88 9.29
C TRP A 50 -2.55 -6.37 10.68
N ASN A 51 -2.31 -7.68 10.79
CA ASN A 51 -2.01 -8.38 12.03
C ASN A 51 -3.09 -8.25 13.14
N GLN A 52 -4.31 -7.83 12.79
CA GLN A 52 -5.42 -7.89 13.74
C GLN A 52 -5.96 -9.31 13.81
N ARG A 53 -5.80 -9.95 14.97
CA ARG A 53 -6.42 -11.25 15.25
C ARG A 53 -7.90 -11.04 15.53
N LYS A 54 -8.76 -11.63 14.70
CA LYS A 54 -10.20 -11.73 15.02
C LYS A 54 -10.37 -12.57 16.28
N GLU A 55 -11.30 -12.17 17.15
CA GLU A 55 -11.68 -12.98 18.29
C GLU A 55 -12.10 -14.38 17.82
N ILE A 56 -11.49 -15.39 18.42
CA ILE A 56 -11.85 -16.78 18.16
C ILE A 56 -13.17 -17.02 18.87
N LYS A 57 -14.20 -17.44 18.12
CA LYS A 57 -15.49 -17.82 18.73
C LYS A 57 -15.24 -18.90 19.78
N PRO A 58 -15.88 -18.84 20.96
CA PRO A 58 -15.78 -19.89 21.95
C PRO A 58 -16.05 -21.25 21.31
N PHE A 59 -15.22 -22.24 21.63
CA PHE A 59 -15.47 -23.62 21.21
C PHE A 59 -16.79 -24.05 21.86
N HIS A 60 -17.84 -24.21 21.06
CA HIS A 60 -19.12 -24.69 21.55
C HIS A 60 -19.00 -26.19 21.69
N ASP A 61 -18.63 -26.67 22.88
CA ASP A 61 -18.81 -28.08 23.23
C ASP A 61 -20.32 -28.36 23.14
N VAL A 62 -20.73 -29.12 22.14
CA VAL A 62 -22.08 -29.72 22.09
C VAL A 62 -22.00 -30.95 22.99
N PRO A 63 -22.66 -30.99 24.17
CA PRO A 63 -22.68 -32.20 24.98
C PRO A 63 -23.57 -33.23 24.26
N THR A 64 -22.98 -34.37 23.89
CA THR A 64 -23.73 -35.61 23.60
C THR A 64 -24.39 -36.16 24.85
#